data_AF-A0A7X6TYU2-F1
#
_entry.id   AF-A0A7X6TYU2-F1
#
_cell.length_a   1.000
_cell.length_b   1.000
_cell.length_c   1.000
_cell.angle_alpha   90.00
_cell.angle_beta   90.00
_cell.angle_gamma   90.00
#
_symmetry.space_group_name_H-M   'P 1'
#
loop_
_entity.id
_entity.type
_entity.pdbx_description
1 polymer ?
#
loop_
_entity_poly.entity_id
_entity_poly.type
_entity_poly.pdbx_seq_one_letter_code
_entity_poly.pdbx_strand_id
1 'polypeptide(L)'
;VWNAFQSKQEGGGDDGEADGIWELTNFERGQAFRKIFGGHLPHFYPVIACWNGSEAVSIKSMDLTAPSWSSPAAAERRVNQLVNSLAAFEGIGGEGPAPGQIISRRLILIIPGNQITWKTPQLLLQWTMQAELAGVKLDIREYGISHAHQPPDWPEAAP
;
A
#
# COMPACT_ATOMS: atom_id res chain seq x y z
N VAL A 1 21.84 -3.49 -10.52
CA VAL A 1 21.61 -4.79 -9.85
C VAL A 1 20.70 -4.50 -8.68
N TRP A 2 19.41 -4.82 -8.80
CA TRP A 2 18.42 -4.59 -7.74
C TRP A 2 18.49 -5.77 -6.77
N ASN A 3 18.81 -5.49 -5.50
CA ASN A 3 18.77 -6.50 -4.45
C ASN A 3 17.35 -7.05 -4.37
N ALA A 4 17.23 -8.32 -4.73
CA ALA A 4 16.05 -9.12 -4.50
C ALA A 4 15.85 -9.22 -2.98
N PHE A 5 14.91 -8.44 -2.44
CA PHE A 5 14.26 -8.80 -1.18
C PHE A 5 13.42 -10.05 -1.45
N GLN A 6 14.09 -11.19 -1.52
CA GLN A 6 13.47 -12.48 -1.26
C GLN A 6 13.12 -12.44 0.23
N SER A 7 11.84 -12.30 0.57
CA SER A 7 11.39 -12.57 1.93
C SER A 7 11.51 -14.06 2.16
N LYS A 8 12.69 -14.48 2.60
CA LYS A 8 12.87 -15.78 3.23
C LYS A 8 12.18 -15.67 4.59
N GLN A 9 11.02 -16.30 4.71
CA GLN A 9 10.44 -16.64 6.00
C GLN A 9 11.43 -17.57 6.71
N GLU A 10 12.18 -17.04 7.67
CA GLU A 10 12.81 -17.82 8.73
C GLU A 10 12.46 -17.12 10.04
N GLY A 11 11.68 -17.82 10.86
CA GLY A 11 10.99 -17.29 12.03
C GLY A 11 11.90 -16.97 13.22
N GLY A 12 11.34 -16.15 14.12
CA GLY A 12 11.91 -15.83 15.43
C GLY A 12 12.27 -14.36 15.58
N GLY A 13 11.32 -13.44 15.36
CA GLY A 13 11.51 -12.01 15.62
C GLY A 13 10.36 -11.16 15.11
N ASP A 14 9.50 -10.76 16.04
CA ASP A 14 8.66 -9.55 15.98
C ASP A 14 7.39 -9.54 15.11
N ASP A 15 6.49 -10.50 15.36
CA ASP A 15 5.11 -10.42 14.86
C ASP A 15 4.36 -9.18 15.46
N GLY A 16 4.81 -8.66 16.61
CA GLY A 16 4.20 -7.54 17.32
C GLY A 16 4.47 -6.16 16.70
N GLU A 17 5.68 -5.91 16.16
CA GLU A 17 6.01 -4.66 15.46
C GLU A 17 5.28 -4.56 14.10
N ALA A 18 5.08 -5.70 13.43
CA ALA A 18 4.34 -5.76 12.18
C ALA A 18 2.84 -5.46 12.36
N ASP A 19 2.23 -5.89 13.46
CA ASP A 19 0.83 -5.60 13.78
C ASP A 19 0.65 -4.18 14.32
N GLY A 20 1.57 -3.71 15.15
CA GLY A 20 1.53 -2.36 15.73
C GLY A 20 1.57 -1.22 14.71
N ILE A 21 2.06 -1.47 13.49
CA ILE A 21 2.12 -0.45 12.43
C ILE A 21 0.71 0.04 12.00
N TRP A 22 -0.32 -0.79 12.16
CA TRP A 22 -1.69 -0.46 11.78
C TRP A 22 -2.39 0.45 12.80
N GLU A 23 -1.94 0.43 14.06
CA GLU A 23 -2.40 1.32 15.14
C GLU A 23 -1.86 2.75 15.01
N LEU A 24 -0.85 2.95 14.17
CA LEU A 24 -0.29 4.28 13.89
C LEU A 24 -1.29 5.17 13.15
N THR A 25 -1.11 6.49 13.29
CA THR A 25 -1.87 7.43 12.45
C THR A 25 -1.58 7.20 10.96
N ASN A 26 -2.51 7.62 10.08
CA ASN A 26 -2.35 7.47 8.63
C ASN A 26 -1.02 8.05 8.11
N PHE A 27 -0.54 9.14 8.71
CA PHE A 27 0.71 9.79 8.31
C PHE A 27 1.94 8.99 8.78
N GLU A 28 1.99 8.59 10.04
CA GLU A 28 3.08 7.77 10.61
C GLU A 28 3.17 6.42 9.91
N ARG A 29 2.03 5.74 9.73
CA ARG A 29 1.95 4.48 8.99
C ARG A 29 2.47 4.62 7.56
N GLY A 30 2.09 5.69 6.87
CA GLY A 30 2.58 5.98 5.52
C GLY A 30 4.10 6.20 5.47
N GLN A 31 4.68 6.85 6.48
CA GLN A 31 6.13 7.03 6.59
C GLN A 31 6.86 5.71 6.90
N ALA A 32 6.33 4.93 7.84
CA ALA A 32 6.86 3.62 8.20
C ALA A 32 6.89 2.68 6.99
N PHE A 33 5.78 2.56 6.25
CA PHE A 33 5.75 1.74 5.04
C PHE A 33 6.66 2.27 3.93
N ARG A 34 6.78 3.59 3.76
CA ARG A 34 7.78 4.14 2.82
C ARG A 34 9.18 3.66 3.20
N LYS A 35 9.57 3.70 4.48
CA LYS A 35 10.87 3.20 4.93
C LYS A 35 11.04 1.70 4.66
N ILE A 36 10.04 0.88 5.01
CA ILE A 36 10.07 -0.58 4.84
C ILE A 36 10.18 -0.97 3.36
N PHE A 37 9.44 -0.30 2.48
CA PHE A 37 9.36 -0.62 1.05
C PHE A 37 10.34 0.18 0.18
N GLY A 38 11.33 0.85 0.76
CA GLY A 38 12.46 1.46 0.04
C GLY A 38 12.19 2.86 -0.55
N GLY A 39 11.20 3.58 -0.04
CA GLY A 39 10.96 4.99 -0.29
C GLY A 39 12.16 5.85 0.11
N HIS A 40 12.68 6.62 -0.83
CA HIS A 40 13.83 7.51 -0.61
C HIS A 40 13.54 8.97 -0.99
N LEU A 41 12.44 9.25 -1.69
CA LEU A 41 12.06 10.62 -1.99
C LEU A 41 11.49 11.30 -0.75
N PRO A 42 11.62 12.63 -0.63
CA PRO A 42 11.09 13.37 0.50
C PRO A 42 9.61 13.11 0.71
N HIS A 43 9.13 13.13 1.96
CA HIS A 43 7.74 12.78 2.24
C HIS A 43 6.73 13.72 1.56
N PHE A 44 7.14 14.97 1.30
CA PHE A 44 6.38 15.99 0.58
C PHE A 44 6.47 15.86 -0.95
N TYR A 45 7.32 14.98 -1.48
CA TYR A 45 7.40 14.75 -2.92
C TYR A 45 6.06 14.18 -3.41
N PRO A 46 5.46 14.78 -4.45
CA PRO A 46 4.11 14.45 -4.85
C PRO A 46 4.03 13.05 -5.45
N VAL A 47 2.91 12.37 -5.18
CA VAL A 47 2.48 11.09 -5.78
C VAL A 47 3.38 9.89 -5.47
N ILE A 48 4.68 9.96 -5.77
CA ILE A 48 5.64 8.87 -5.70
C ILE A 48 6.45 8.90 -4.40
N ALA A 49 7.16 7.81 -4.14
CA ALA A 49 8.04 7.63 -2.99
C ALA A 49 9.44 7.14 -3.41
N CYS A 50 9.57 6.53 -4.58
CA CYS A 50 10.85 6.12 -5.15
C CYS A 50 10.94 6.55 -6.61
N TRP A 51 12.16 6.89 -7.03
CA TRP A 51 12.55 7.08 -8.41
C TRP A 51 13.92 6.46 -8.65
N ASN A 52 14.09 5.67 -9.71
CA ASN A 52 15.37 5.03 -9.99
C ASN A 52 15.99 5.39 -11.35
N GLY A 53 15.47 6.42 -12.01
CA GLY A 53 15.88 6.83 -13.35
C GLY A 53 14.98 6.28 -14.47
N SER A 54 14.11 5.30 -14.21
CA SER A 54 13.14 4.81 -15.20
C SER A 54 11.76 4.50 -14.63
N GLU A 55 11.68 3.92 -13.44
CA GLU A 55 10.44 3.53 -12.78
C GLU A 55 10.06 4.53 -11.66
N ALA A 56 8.84 5.05 -11.76
CA ALA A 56 8.22 5.87 -10.74
C ALA A 56 7.34 5.01 -9.82
N VAL A 57 7.67 4.93 -8.54
CA VAL A 57 6.98 4.04 -7.59
C VAL A 57 6.21 4.85 -6.56
N SER A 58 4.91 4.62 -6.47
CA SER A 58 4.09 5.10 -5.35
C SER A 58 3.93 4.01 -4.30
N ILE A 59 4.09 4.36 -3.02
CA ILE A 59 3.89 3.47 -1.88
C ILE A 59 2.73 4.03 -1.07
N LYS A 60 1.66 3.24 -0.90
CA LYS A 60 0.44 3.62 -0.17
C LYS A 60 -0.06 2.47 0.68
N SER A 61 -0.65 2.78 1.82
CA SER A 61 -1.32 1.80 2.68
C SER A 61 -2.82 2.08 2.76
N MET A 62 -3.62 1.02 2.77
CA MET A 62 -5.06 1.08 3.04
C MET A 62 -5.39 0.03 4.10
N ASP A 63 -5.77 0.48 5.30
CA ASP A 63 -6.33 -0.41 6.31
C ASP A 63 -7.76 -0.75 5.92
N LEU A 64 -7.96 -1.88 5.27
CA LEU A 64 -9.26 -2.32 4.77
C LEU A 64 -10.22 -2.76 5.88
N THR A 65 -9.75 -2.88 7.14
CA THR A 65 -10.61 -3.18 8.29
C THR A 65 -11.40 -1.95 8.76
N ALA A 66 -10.99 -0.75 8.35
CA ALA A 66 -11.66 0.48 8.77
C ALA A 66 -13.11 0.56 8.25
N PRO A 67 -14.06 1.12 9.03
CA PRO A 67 -15.47 1.23 8.62
C PRO A 67 -15.69 1.95 7.29
N SER A 68 -14.81 2.89 6.93
CA SER A 68 -14.83 3.60 5.65
C SER A 68 -14.66 2.69 4.43
N TRP A 69 -14.13 1.48 4.62
CA TRP A 69 -13.92 0.46 3.58
C TRP A 69 -14.85 -0.74 3.72
N SER A 70 -15.95 -0.57 4.46
CA SER A 70 -16.99 -1.61 4.62
C SER A 70 -17.61 -2.10 3.31
N SER A 71 -17.39 -1.41 2.18
CA SER A 71 -17.82 -1.86 0.85
C SER A 71 -16.65 -1.98 -0.14
N PRO A 72 -16.67 -3.00 -1.02
CA PRO A 72 -15.66 -3.16 -2.07
C PRO A 72 -15.61 -1.95 -3.01
N ALA A 73 -16.75 -1.34 -3.31
CA ALA A 73 -16.84 -0.16 -4.17
C ALA A 73 -16.15 1.07 -3.58
N ALA A 74 -16.15 1.24 -2.25
CA ALA A 74 -15.40 2.32 -1.61
C ALA A 74 -13.89 2.11 -1.77
N ALA A 75 -13.41 0.89 -1.49
CA ALA A 75 -12.01 0.54 -1.65
C ALA A 75 -11.55 0.67 -3.11
N GLU A 76 -12.33 0.15 -4.06
CA GLU A 76 -12.05 0.24 -5.50
C GLU A 76 -11.95 1.69 -5.98
N ARG A 77 -12.88 2.56 -5.59
CA ARG A 77 -12.80 3.99 -5.91
C ARG A 77 -11.50 4.62 -5.42
N ARG A 78 -11.05 4.24 -4.22
CA ARG A 78 -9.79 4.75 -3.68
C ARG A 78 -8.58 4.23 -4.45
N VAL A 79 -8.56 2.94 -4.79
CA VAL A 79 -7.50 2.35 -5.62
C VAL A 79 -7.44 3.05 -6.98
N ASN A 80 -8.57 3.26 -7.63
CA ASN A 80 -8.65 3.96 -8.92
C ASN A 80 -8.14 5.40 -8.83
N GLN A 81 -8.44 6.13 -7.74
CA GLN A 81 -7.87 7.47 -7.54
C GLN A 81 -6.34 7.43 -7.41
N LEU A 82 -5.78 6.46 -6.68
CA LEU A 82 -4.34 6.31 -6.52
C LEU A 82 -3.67 5.96 -7.85
N VAL A 83 -4.26 5.04 -8.60
CA VAL A 83 -3.79 4.64 -9.94
C VAL A 83 -3.82 5.83 -10.88
N ASN A 84 -4.96 6.51 -11.01
CA ASN A 84 -5.11 7.65 -11.92
C ASN A 84 -4.16 8.78 -11.56
N SER A 85 -3.95 9.05 -10.27
CA SER A 85 -2.98 10.04 -9.82
C SER A 85 -1.55 9.67 -10.22
N LEU A 86 -1.19 8.38 -10.21
CA LEU A 86 0.13 7.93 -10.64
C LEU A 86 0.27 7.90 -12.16
N ALA A 87 -0.77 7.46 -12.87
CA ALA A 87 -0.82 7.44 -14.33
C ALA A 87 -0.63 8.85 -14.90
N ALA A 88 -1.32 9.84 -14.34
CA ALA A 88 -1.23 11.25 -14.74
C ALA A 88 0.03 11.97 -14.24
N PHE A 89 0.86 11.33 -13.41
CA PHE A 89 2.07 11.97 -12.91
C PHE A 89 3.16 11.97 -13.97
N GLU A 90 3.66 13.17 -14.29
CA GLU A 90 4.71 13.37 -15.30
C GLU A 90 6.10 13.55 -14.68
N GLY A 91 6.17 13.88 -13.39
CA GLY A 91 7.41 14.31 -12.72
C GLY A 91 7.45 15.83 -12.51
N ILE A 92 8.20 16.26 -11.49
CA ILE A 92 8.40 17.69 -11.17
C ILE A 92 9.90 18.07 -11.09
N GLY A 93 10.80 17.13 -11.35
CA GLY A 93 12.25 17.31 -11.22
C GLY A 93 12.74 17.33 -9.77
N GLY A 94 13.91 17.91 -9.55
CA GLY A 94 14.58 17.91 -8.25
C GLY A 94 15.17 16.53 -7.93
N GLU A 95 14.76 15.96 -6.81
CA GLU A 95 15.21 14.63 -6.37
C GLU A 95 14.53 13.48 -7.14
N GLY A 96 13.45 13.75 -7.88
CA GLY A 96 12.71 12.76 -8.66
C GLY A 96 12.74 13.03 -10.17
N PRO A 97 11.84 12.39 -10.94
CA PRO A 97 11.83 12.50 -12.39
C PRO A 97 11.43 13.91 -12.84
N ALA A 98 12.13 14.43 -13.83
CA ALA A 98 11.65 15.54 -14.65
C ALA A 98 10.53 15.05 -15.60
N PRO A 99 9.65 15.96 -16.08
CA PRO A 99 8.66 15.64 -17.10
C PRO A 99 9.23 14.84 -18.27
N GLY A 100 8.59 13.73 -18.62
CA GLY A 100 8.98 12.86 -19.73
C GLY A 100 10.05 11.80 -19.40
N GLN A 101 10.61 11.77 -18.18
CA GLN A 101 11.60 10.75 -17.81
C GLN A 101 10.98 9.41 -17.38
N ILE A 102 9.70 9.40 -17.01
CA ILE A 102 9.03 8.20 -16.47
C ILE A 102 8.74 7.21 -17.59
N ILE A 103 9.38 6.04 -17.53
CA ILE A 103 9.19 4.94 -18.50
C ILE A 103 8.13 3.96 -17.99
N SER A 104 8.17 3.64 -16.70
CA SER A 104 7.21 2.72 -16.07
C SER A 104 6.72 3.26 -14.74
N ARG A 105 5.52 2.80 -14.35
CA ARG A 105 4.83 3.23 -13.14
C ARG A 105 4.41 2.03 -12.33
N ARG A 106 4.66 2.08 -11.02
CA ARG A 106 4.23 1.02 -10.10
C ARG A 106 3.60 1.61 -8.84
N LEU A 107 2.43 1.11 -8.48
CA LEU A 107 1.78 1.37 -7.20
C LEU A 107 1.95 0.15 -6.31
N ILE A 108 2.73 0.28 -5.24
CA ILE A 108 2.75 -0.70 -4.15
C ILE A 108 1.62 -0.31 -3.18
N LEU A 109 0.58 -1.13 -3.15
CA LEU A 109 -0.56 -0.98 -2.25
C LEU A 109 -0.45 -1.98 -1.10
N ILE A 110 -0.14 -1.48 0.09
CA ILE A 110 -0.06 -2.28 1.30
C ILE A 110 -1.43 -2.35 1.96
N ILE A 111 -1.86 -3.55 2.29
CA ILE A 111 -3.11 -3.85 3.00
C ILE A 111 -2.80 -4.79 4.18
N PRO A 112 -3.63 -4.82 5.23
CA PRO A 112 -3.42 -5.77 6.30
C PRO A 112 -3.85 -7.18 5.86
N GLY A 113 -3.27 -8.20 6.47
CA GLY A 113 -3.55 -9.62 6.21
C GLY A 113 -4.91 -10.11 6.75
N ASN A 114 -5.71 -9.22 7.37
CA ASN A 114 -7.03 -9.57 7.88
C ASN A 114 -7.90 -10.19 6.78
N GLN A 115 -8.67 -11.20 7.17
CA GLN A 115 -9.73 -11.74 6.33
C GLN A 115 -10.89 -10.76 6.32
N ILE A 116 -11.29 -10.35 5.12
CA ILE A 116 -12.40 -9.41 4.90
C ILE A 116 -13.31 -10.07 3.86
N THR A 117 -14.59 -10.22 4.20
CA THR A 117 -15.55 -11.02 3.41
C THR A 117 -15.57 -10.66 1.92
N TRP A 118 -15.46 -9.37 1.59
CA TRP A 118 -15.49 -8.89 0.20
C TRP A 118 -14.10 -8.89 -0.47
N LYS A 119 -13.01 -9.01 0.28
CA LYS A 119 -11.62 -9.00 -0.23
C LYS A 119 -11.27 -10.38 -0.81
N THR A 120 -11.77 -10.67 -2.00
CA THR A 120 -11.48 -11.92 -2.70
C THR A 120 -10.25 -11.78 -3.60
N PRO A 121 -9.49 -12.86 -3.85
CA PRO A 121 -8.38 -12.84 -4.81
C PRO A 121 -8.79 -12.37 -6.21
N GLN A 122 -10.01 -12.70 -6.65
CA GLN A 122 -10.55 -12.28 -7.95
C GLN A 122 -10.75 -10.76 -8.02
N LEU A 123 -11.24 -10.14 -6.94
CA LEU A 123 -11.40 -8.69 -6.87
C LEU A 123 -10.03 -7.99 -6.91
N LEU A 124 -9.04 -8.51 -6.16
CA LEU A 124 -7.68 -7.96 -6.17
C LEU A 124 -7.04 -8.08 -7.56
N LEU A 125 -7.25 -9.22 -8.24
CA LEU A 125 -6.79 -9.40 -9.61
C LEU A 125 -7.46 -8.42 -10.58
N GLN A 126 -8.77 -8.18 -10.43
CA GLN A 126 -9.49 -7.19 -11.23
C GLN A 126 -8.88 -5.80 -11.05
N TRP A 127 -8.57 -5.38 -9.82
CA TRP A 127 -7.89 -4.09 -9.59
C TRP A 127 -6.54 -4.02 -10.28
N THR A 128 -5.76 -5.11 -10.24
CA THR A 128 -4.46 -5.17 -10.94
C THR A 128 -4.61 -5.04 -12.44
N MET A 129 -5.59 -5.74 -13.05
CA MET A 129 -5.86 -5.64 -14.48
C MET A 129 -6.32 -4.24 -14.88
N GLN A 130 -7.20 -3.62 -14.10
CA GLN A 130 -7.66 -2.24 -14.36
C GLN A 130 -6.52 -1.23 -14.26
N ALA A 131 -5.62 -1.40 -13.28
CA ALA A 131 -4.45 -0.54 -13.16
C ALA A 131 -3.49 -0.68 -14.34
N GLU A 132 -3.28 -1.91 -14.81
CA GLU A 132 -2.43 -2.18 -15.97
C GLU A 132 -2.97 -1.50 -17.24
N LEU A 133 -4.30 -1.51 -17.45
CA LEU A 133 -4.95 -0.78 -18.55
C LEU A 133 -4.72 0.75 -18.47
N ALA A 134 -4.50 1.29 -17.27
CA ALA A 134 -4.13 2.68 -17.05
C ALA A 134 -2.60 2.92 -17.12
N GLY A 135 -1.81 1.92 -17.49
CA GLY A 135 -0.35 2.01 -17.59
C GLY A 135 0.37 2.00 -16.23
N VAL A 136 -0.26 1.44 -15.19
CA VAL A 136 0.30 1.34 -13.83
C VAL A 136 0.30 -0.11 -13.36
N LYS A 137 1.47 -0.64 -13.04
CA LYS A 137 1.58 -1.93 -12.36
C LYS A 137 1.11 -1.81 -10.91
N LEU A 138 0.00 -2.44 -10.55
CA LEU A 138 -0.45 -2.54 -9.17
C LEU A 138 0.16 -3.78 -8.48
N ASP A 139 0.95 -3.55 -7.43
CA ASP A 139 1.62 -4.54 -6.59
C ASP A 139 0.95 -4.51 -5.21
N ILE A 140 -0.01 -5.42 -4.98
CA ILE A 140 -0.75 -5.51 -3.71
C ILE A 140 0.03 -6.40 -2.75
N ARG A 141 0.32 -5.89 -1.55
CA ARG A 141 1.08 -6.61 -0.52
C ARG A 141 0.32 -6.66 0.79
N GLU A 142 0.17 -7.85 1.33
CA GLU A 142 -0.31 -8.03 2.70
C GLU A 142 0.86 -7.87 3.67
N TYR A 143 0.64 -7.15 4.78
CA TYR A 143 1.64 -6.92 5.82
C TYR A 143 0.97 -6.77 7.19
N GLY A 144 1.32 -7.61 8.16
CA GLY A 144 0.76 -7.59 9.52
C GLY A 144 -0.77 -7.78 9.57
N ILE A 145 -1.33 -7.66 10.77
CA ILE A 145 -2.76 -7.69 11.07
C ILE A 145 -3.16 -6.36 11.72
N SER A 146 -4.26 -5.77 11.26
CA SER A 146 -4.83 -4.58 11.89
C SER A 146 -5.80 -4.99 13.01
N HIS A 147 -5.61 -4.38 14.18
CA HIS A 147 -6.50 -4.46 15.33
C HIS A 147 -7.24 -3.14 15.62
N ALA A 148 -6.89 -2.07 14.91
CA ALA A 148 -7.34 -0.69 15.13
C ALA A 148 -8.87 -0.50 15.09
N HIS A 149 -9.57 -1.44 14.48
CA HIS A 149 -11.02 -1.39 14.28
C HIS A 149 -11.75 -2.65 14.77
N GLN A 150 -11.09 -3.52 15.53
CA GLN A 150 -11.77 -4.65 16.17
C GLN A 150 -12.64 -4.14 17.32
N PRO A 151 -13.87 -4.67 17.50
CA PRO A 151 -14.63 -4.40 18.71
C PRO A 151 -13.83 -4.90 19.93
N PRO A 152 -13.89 -4.22 21.08
CA PRO A 152 -13.25 -4.70 22.30
C PRO A 152 -13.75 -6.12 22.61
N ASP A 153 -12.83 -7.03 22.94
CA ASP A 153 -13.17 -8.32 23.53
C ASP A 153 -13.78 -8.09 24.91
N TRP A 154 -15.09 -7.85 24.95
CA TRP A 154 -15.82 -7.90 26.21
C TRP A 154 -15.99 -9.39 26.56
N PRO A 155 -15.51 -9.86 27.72
CA PRO A 155 -15.76 -11.24 28.11
C PRO A 155 -17.27 -11.44 28.16
N GLU A 156 -17.74 -12.41 27.36
CA GLU A 156 -19.15 -12.81 27.34
C GLU A 156 -19.54 -13.12 28.79
N ALA A 157 -20.54 -12.40 29.30
CA ALA A 157 -20.98 -12.56 30.67
C ALA A 157 -21.31 -14.04 30.88
N ALA A 158 -20.55 -14.70 31.76
CA ALA A 158 -20.74 -16.11 32.06
C ALA A 158 -22.20 -16.33 32.52
N PRO A 159 -22.88 -17.38 32.00
CA PRO A 159 -24.25 -17.69 32.36
C PRO A 159 -24.42 -18.01 33.86
#